data_AF-A0A151F954-F1
#
_entry.id   AF-A0A151F954-F1
#
_cell.length_a   1.000
_cell.length_b   1.000
_cell.length_c   1.000
_cell.angle_alpha   90.00
_cell.angle_beta   90.00
_cell.angle_gamma   90.00
#
_symmetry.space_group_name_H-M   'P 1'
#
loop_
_entity.id
_entity.type
_entity.pdbx_description
1 polymer ?
#
loop_
_entity_poly.entity_id
_entity_poly.type
_entity_poly.pdbx_seq_one_letter_code
_entity_poly.pdbx_strand_id
1 'polypeptide(L)'
;MTKRDLDPNQILCHEFEYAAQTAIQANEDRVRLFHYYLATAGTMIAASVLADFTENMYVKVFSLAMGALAILGFISVLKLVKLRTAWKDSVLAMCQIKKYYIENCDGLKEAFRWREGTAPAVRKKWSIAFLMTVIIAILSSASAGGAIYFWGSATGKAWSGWDMIIGSIWFCTQVIVWWGLGYLEDKKGEKEREGGFEGHIIEKEQEENEKRTNKK
;
A
#
# COMPACT_ATOMS: atom_id res chain seq x y z
N MET A 1 4.43 21.47 -40.83
CA MET A 1 3.90 20.47 -39.88
C MET A 1 2.58 21.00 -39.35
N THR A 2 1.47 20.51 -39.86
CA THR A 2 0.13 20.85 -39.38
C THR A 2 -0.02 20.29 -37.97
N LYS A 3 -0.38 21.16 -37.02
CA LYS A 3 -0.76 20.79 -35.65
C LYS A 3 -1.92 19.80 -35.81
N ARG A 4 -1.70 18.50 -35.58
CA ARG A 4 -2.82 17.55 -35.53
C ARG A 4 -3.71 18.03 -34.40
N ASP A 5 -4.96 18.34 -34.68
CA ASP A 5 -5.94 18.61 -33.63
C ASP A 5 -6.04 17.33 -32.79
N LEU A 6 -5.44 17.36 -31.59
CA LEU A 6 -5.64 16.31 -30.61
C LEU A 6 -7.08 16.44 -30.10
N ASP A 7 -7.89 15.41 -30.29
CA ASP A 7 -9.22 15.35 -29.69
C ASP A 7 -9.08 15.22 -28.16
N PRO A 8 -9.56 16.21 -27.37
CA PRO A 8 -9.50 16.15 -25.92
C PRO A 8 -10.19 14.91 -25.34
N ASN A 9 -11.24 14.38 -25.98
CA ASN A 9 -11.91 13.16 -25.53
C ASN A 9 -11.00 11.94 -25.66
N GLN A 10 -10.19 11.89 -26.72
CA GLN A 10 -9.23 10.81 -26.90
C GLN A 10 -8.17 10.82 -25.80
N ILE A 11 -7.67 12.00 -25.42
CA ILE A 11 -6.72 12.14 -24.31
C ILE A 11 -7.35 11.67 -22.99
N LEU A 12 -8.57 12.12 -22.67
CA LEU A 12 -9.25 11.73 -21.44
C LEU A 12 -9.54 10.23 -21.37
N CYS A 13 -9.91 9.61 -22.49
CA CYS A 13 -10.07 8.16 -22.59
C CYS A 13 -8.75 7.42 -22.32
N HIS A 14 -7.64 7.87 -22.91
CA HIS A 14 -6.33 7.26 -22.67
C HIS A 14 -5.85 7.45 -21.23
N GLU A 15 -6.09 8.60 -20.61
CA GLU A 15 -5.78 8.84 -19.19
C GLU A 15 -6.61 7.94 -18.28
N PHE A 16 -7.90 7.77 -18.59
CA PHE A 16 -8.77 6.85 -17.86
C PHE A 16 -8.26 5.41 -17.95
N GLU A 17 -7.87 4.96 -19.14
CA GLU A 17 -7.33 3.64 -19.37
C GLU A 17 -5.99 3.43 -18.65
N TYR A 18 -5.09 4.42 -18.69
CA TYR A 18 -3.83 4.40 -17.97
C TYR A 18 -4.03 4.28 -16.45
N ALA A 19 -4.96 5.05 -15.87
CA ALA A 19 -5.30 4.96 -14.46
C ALA A 19 -5.92 3.59 -14.12
N ALA A 20 -6.77 3.04 -14.98
CA ALA A 20 -7.36 1.71 -14.80
C ALA A 20 -6.28 0.61 -14.81
N GLN A 21 -5.36 0.63 -15.76
CA GLN A 21 -4.24 -0.32 -15.84
C GLN A 21 -3.33 -0.22 -14.62
N THR A 22 -3.01 0.99 -14.17
CA THR A 22 -2.21 1.21 -12.95
C THR A 22 -2.90 0.63 -11.71
N ALA A 23 -4.21 0.81 -11.59
CA ALA A 23 -4.98 0.22 -10.50
C ALA A 23 -4.95 -1.33 -10.54
N ILE A 24 -5.08 -1.92 -11.72
CA ILE A 24 -4.98 -3.39 -11.89
C ILE A 24 -3.58 -3.87 -11.49
N GLN A 25 -2.53 -3.24 -12.00
CA GLN A 25 -1.14 -3.60 -11.71
C GLN A 25 -0.84 -3.50 -10.22
N ALA A 26 -1.27 -2.43 -9.55
CA ALA A 26 -1.12 -2.30 -8.10
C ALA A 26 -1.82 -3.43 -7.33
N ASN A 27 -2.93 -3.97 -7.85
CA ASN A 27 -3.60 -5.11 -7.23
C ASN A 27 -2.84 -6.42 -7.44
N GLU A 28 -2.35 -6.66 -8.65
CA GLU A 28 -1.56 -7.86 -8.98
C GLU A 28 -0.24 -7.90 -8.20
N ASP A 29 0.43 -6.75 -8.06
CA ASP A 29 1.67 -6.62 -7.29
C ASP A 29 1.47 -6.94 -5.80
N ARG A 30 0.31 -6.61 -5.21
CA ARG A 30 -0.02 -6.99 -3.82
C ARG A 30 -0.08 -8.51 -3.66
N VAL A 31 -0.78 -9.18 -4.57
CA VAL A 31 -0.93 -10.65 -4.54
C VAL A 31 0.42 -11.32 -4.75
N ARG A 32 1.21 -10.82 -5.70
CA ARG A 32 2.56 -11.32 -5.99
C ARG A 32 3.49 -11.18 -4.78
N LEU A 33 3.52 -10.01 -4.15
CA LEU A 33 4.30 -9.76 -2.94
C LEU A 33 3.92 -10.72 -1.81
N PHE A 34 2.62 -10.93 -1.60
CA PHE A 34 2.11 -11.86 -0.60
C PHE A 34 2.58 -13.30 -0.87
N HIS A 35 2.48 -13.79 -2.11
CA HIS A 35 2.93 -15.13 -2.48
C HIS A 35 4.44 -15.32 -2.31
N TYR A 36 5.26 -14.32 -2.71
CA TYR A 36 6.71 -14.40 -2.52
C TYR A 36 7.09 -14.49 -1.05
N TYR A 37 6.48 -13.65 -0.20
CA TYR A 37 6.74 -13.73 1.22
C TYR A 37 6.33 -15.08 1.83
N LEU A 38 5.15 -15.58 1.46
CA LEU A 38 4.66 -16.88 1.94
C LEU A 38 5.58 -18.03 1.51
N ALA A 39 6.07 -18.01 0.27
CA ALA A 39 7.03 -19.00 -0.21
C ALA A 39 8.35 -18.93 0.56
N THR A 40 8.91 -17.73 0.77
CA THR A 40 10.15 -17.57 1.55
C THR A 40 9.98 -18.01 3.00
N ALA A 41 8.87 -17.63 3.64
CA ALA A 41 8.56 -18.05 5.00
C ALA A 41 8.37 -19.57 5.10
N GLY A 42 7.67 -20.17 4.13
CA GLY A 42 7.49 -21.62 4.03
C GLY A 42 8.82 -22.37 3.90
N THR A 43 9.72 -21.89 3.04
CA THR A 43 11.08 -22.46 2.92
C THR A 43 11.86 -22.35 4.22
N MET A 44 11.71 -21.24 4.95
CA MET A 44 12.38 -21.09 6.25
C MET A 44 11.83 -22.04 7.31
N ILE A 45 10.51 -22.25 7.34
CA ILE A 45 9.87 -23.23 8.22
C ILE A 45 10.38 -24.63 7.87
N ALA A 46 10.43 -24.99 6.58
CA ALA A 46 10.98 -26.29 6.15
C ALA A 46 12.46 -26.46 6.55
N ALA A 47 13.27 -25.42 6.37
CA ALA A 47 14.67 -25.42 6.79
C ALA A 47 14.81 -25.63 8.31
N SER A 48 13.91 -25.06 9.13
CA SER A 48 13.94 -25.27 10.58
C SER A 48 13.71 -26.72 11.01
N VAL A 49 12.99 -27.50 10.22
CA VAL A 49 12.70 -28.91 10.50
C VAL A 49 13.84 -29.81 10.02
N LEU A 50 14.51 -29.43 8.93
CA LEU A 50 15.56 -30.23 8.30
C LEU A 50 16.97 -29.92 8.83
N ALA A 51 17.18 -28.73 9.40
CA ALA A 51 18.49 -28.32 9.86
C ALA A 51 18.94 -29.10 11.10
N ASP A 52 20.20 -29.50 11.11
CA ASP A 52 20.86 -30.00 12.31
C ASP A 52 21.44 -28.81 13.10
N PHE A 53 21.00 -28.67 14.34
CA PHE A 53 21.36 -27.58 15.24
C PHE A 53 22.42 -27.99 16.28
N THR A 54 23.16 -29.08 16.03
CA THR A 54 24.28 -29.52 16.87
C THR A 54 25.45 -28.53 16.88
N GLU A 55 25.73 -27.88 15.75
CA GLU A 55 26.80 -26.87 15.67
C GLU A 55 26.28 -25.44 15.94
N ASN A 56 26.91 -24.78 16.91
CA ASN A 56 26.59 -23.39 17.28
C ASN A 56 26.68 -22.40 16.09
N MET A 57 27.53 -22.68 15.10
CA MET A 57 27.64 -21.81 13.91
C MET A 57 26.35 -21.85 13.07
N TYR A 58 25.78 -23.04 12.82
CA TYR A 58 24.54 -23.19 12.06
C TYR A 58 23.36 -22.54 12.79
N VAL A 59 23.28 -22.69 14.11
CA VAL A 59 22.25 -22.03 14.93
C VAL A 59 22.31 -20.50 14.80
N LYS A 60 23.51 -19.91 14.84
CA LYS A 60 23.70 -18.45 14.68
C LYS A 60 23.31 -17.96 13.29
N VAL A 61 23.71 -18.67 12.24
CA VAL A 61 23.35 -18.34 10.86
C VAL A 61 21.84 -18.44 10.66
N PHE A 62 21.22 -19.48 11.21
CA PHE A 62 19.77 -19.67 11.13
C PHE A 62 19.01 -18.58 11.89
N SER A 63 19.48 -18.20 13.08
CA SER A 63 18.96 -17.06 13.84
C SER A 63 18.99 -15.77 13.03
N LEU A 64 20.12 -15.48 12.36
CA LEU A 64 20.26 -14.29 11.51
C LEU A 64 19.31 -14.35 10.30
N ALA A 65 19.15 -15.52 9.68
CA ALA A 65 18.20 -15.71 8.59
C ALA A 65 16.74 -15.50 9.02
N MET A 66 16.36 -15.96 10.22
CA MET A 66 15.05 -15.69 10.83
C MET A 66 14.86 -14.19 11.11
N GLY A 67 15.90 -13.50 11.61
CA GLY A 67 15.87 -12.06 11.81
C GLY A 67 15.68 -11.29 10.49
N ALA A 68 16.41 -11.69 9.45
CA ALA A 68 16.24 -11.12 8.10
C ALA A 68 14.81 -11.34 7.57
N LEU A 69 14.24 -12.53 7.76
CA LEU A 69 12.86 -12.85 7.37
C LEU A 69 11.82 -12.00 8.13
N ALA A 70 12.07 -11.72 9.41
CA ALA A 70 11.22 -10.82 10.20
C ALA A 70 11.22 -9.39 9.61
N ILE A 71 12.41 -8.86 9.30
CA ILE A 71 12.59 -7.53 8.67
C ILE A 71 11.92 -7.50 7.28
N LEU A 72 12.12 -8.53 6.46
CA LEU A 72 11.47 -8.64 5.15
C LEU A 72 9.95 -8.66 5.27
N GLY A 73 9.41 -9.32 6.31
CA GLY A 73 7.98 -9.31 6.60
C GLY A 73 7.46 -7.91 6.93
N PHE A 74 8.17 -7.18 7.78
CA PHE A 74 7.84 -5.79 8.11
C PHE A 74 7.86 -4.89 6.86
N ILE A 75 8.89 -4.99 6.03
CA ILE A 75 8.98 -4.25 4.76
C ILE A 75 7.83 -4.63 3.82
N SER A 76 7.43 -5.90 3.81
CA SER A 76 6.32 -6.38 2.97
C SER A 76 5.00 -5.75 3.42
N VAL A 77 4.76 -5.60 4.73
CA VAL A 77 3.61 -4.85 5.25
C VAL A 77 3.61 -3.41 4.77
N LEU A 78 4.76 -2.71 4.85
CA LEU A 78 4.88 -1.33 4.36
C LEU A 78 4.56 -1.22 2.86
N LYS A 79 5.07 -2.15 2.05
CA LYS A 79 4.79 -2.20 0.61
C LYS A 79 3.31 -2.45 0.33
N LEU A 80 2.65 -3.33 1.09
CA LEU A 80 1.21 -3.58 0.93
C LEU A 80 0.37 -2.34 1.23
N VAL A 81 0.74 -1.55 2.25
CA VAL A 81 0.08 -0.25 2.53
C VAL A 81 0.25 0.68 1.33
N LYS A 82 1.50 0.87 0.87
CA LYS A 82 1.81 1.76 -0.26
C LYS A 82 1.08 1.39 -1.54
N LEU A 83 1.04 0.10 -1.88
CA LEU A 83 0.32 -0.40 -3.06
C LEU A 83 -1.19 -0.18 -2.95
N ARG A 84 -1.74 -0.21 -1.73
CA ARG A 84 -3.15 0.08 -1.50
C ARG A 84 -3.48 1.55 -1.70
N THR A 85 -2.58 2.43 -1.28
CA THR A 85 -2.73 3.87 -1.49
C THR A 85 -2.59 4.22 -2.97
N ALA A 86 -1.57 3.68 -3.65
CA ALA A 86 -1.41 3.84 -5.10
C ALA A 86 -2.66 3.40 -5.88
N TRP A 87 -3.26 2.26 -5.50
CA TRP A 87 -4.54 1.82 -6.07
C TRP A 87 -5.67 2.85 -5.86
N LYS A 88 -5.77 3.44 -4.67
CA LYS A 88 -6.79 4.44 -4.36
C LYS A 88 -6.61 5.67 -5.23
N ASP A 89 -5.38 6.14 -5.38
CA ASP A 89 -5.04 7.33 -6.15
C ASP A 89 -5.45 7.16 -7.63
N SER A 90 -5.17 6.00 -8.22
CA SER A 90 -5.64 5.67 -9.58
C SER A 90 -7.16 5.66 -9.69
N VAL A 91 -7.87 5.13 -8.69
CA VAL A 91 -9.35 5.14 -8.66
C VAL A 91 -9.90 6.55 -8.53
N LEU A 92 -9.24 7.42 -7.78
CA LEU A 92 -9.63 8.82 -7.64
C LEU A 92 -9.40 9.59 -8.95
N ALA A 93 -8.27 9.38 -9.64
CA ALA A 93 -8.03 9.96 -10.97
C ALA A 93 -9.14 9.57 -11.97
N MET A 94 -9.52 8.28 -11.99
CA MET A 94 -10.67 7.83 -12.78
C MET A 94 -11.99 8.52 -12.38
N CYS A 95 -12.20 8.79 -11.09
CA CYS A 95 -13.40 9.49 -10.62
C CYS A 95 -13.41 10.97 -11.02
N GLN A 96 -12.25 11.62 -11.07
CA GLN A 96 -12.12 13.00 -11.52
C GLN A 96 -12.51 13.15 -12.99
N ILE A 97 -12.06 12.23 -13.86
CA ILE A 97 -12.48 12.20 -15.27
C ILE A 97 -13.99 11.97 -15.39
N LYS A 98 -14.55 11.03 -14.62
CA LYS A 98 -16.01 10.80 -14.60
C LYS A 98 -16.79 12.05 -14.17
N LYS A 99 -16.28 12.79 -13.18
CA LYS A 99 -16.89 14.02 -12.69
C LYS A 99 -16.99 15.06 -13.81
N TYR A 100 -15.90 15.26 -14.56
CA TYR A 100 -15.91 16.12 -15.74
C TYR A 100 -17.01 15.74 -16.74
N TYR A 101 -17.17 14.45 -17.06
CA TYR A 101 -18.22 14.01 -17.97
C TYR A 101 -19.64 14.15 -17.39
N ILE A 102 -19.83 13.96 -16.09
CA ILE A 102 -21.13 14.18 -15.43
C ILE A 102 -21.55 15.65 -15.49
N GLU A 103 -20.59 16.58 -15.39
CA GLU A 103 -20.85 18.03 -15.43
C GLU A 103 -21.13 18.55 -16.85
N ASN A 104 -20.61 17.88 -17.89
CA ASN A 104 -20.70 18.32 -19.28
C ASN A 104 -21.68 17.51 -20.15
N CYS A 105 -22.22 16.39 -19.66
CA CYS A 105 -23.13 15.53 -20.42
C CYS A 105 -24.31 15.05 -19.56
N ASP A 106 -25.52 15.23 -20.07
CA ASP A 106 -26.75 14.81 -19.40
C ASP A 106 -26.91 13.28 -19.37
N GLY A 107 -27.53 12.76 -18.30
CA GLY A 107 -27.89 11.33 -18.17
C GLY A 107 -26.76 10.39 -17.72
N LEU A 108 -25.50 10.83 -17.64
CA LEU A 108 -24.38 9.96 -17.23
C LEU A 108 -24.30 9.69 -15.72
N LYS A 109 -24.94 10.53 -14.91
CA LYS A 109 -24.84 10.45 -13.44
C LYS A 109 -25.26 9.08 -12.91
N GLU A 110 -26.31 8.48 -13.46
CA GLU A 110 -26.85 7.18 -13.03
C GLU A 110 -26.00 6.00 -13.50
N ALA A 111 -25.22 6.15 -14.57
CA ALA A 111 -24.37 5.09 -15.10
C ALA A 111 -23.16 4.80 -14.20
N PHE A 112 -22.67 5.79 -13.44
CA PHE A 112 -21.46 5.64 -12.63
C PHE A 112 -21.74 5.27 -11.16
N ARG A 113 -21.42 4.02 -10.80
CA ARG A 113 -21.49 3.49 -9.43
C ARG A 113 -20.50 4.17 -8.46
N TRP A 114 -19.25 4.37 -8.90
CA TRP A 114 -18.19 4.97 -8.08
C TRP A 114 -17.89 6.38 -8.55
N ARG A 115 -17.90 7.31 -7.58
CA ARG A 115 -17.65 8.75 -7.70
C ARG A 115 -16.68 9.16 -6.58
N GLU A 116 -16.16 10.38 -6.62
CA GLU A 116 -15.15 10.87 -5.65
C GLU A 116 -15.55 10.59 -4.17
N GLY A 117 -16.82 10.74 -3.82
CA GLY A 117 -17.33 10.46 -2.47
C GLY A 117 -17.87 9.04 -2.22
N THR A 118 -18.08 8.23 -3.27
CA THR A 118 -18.62 6.85 -3.14
C THR A 118 -17.59 5.77 -3.42
N ALA A 119 -16.35 6.15 -3.72
CA ALA A 119 -15.23 5.23 -3.86
C ALA A 119 -15.00 4.47 -2.53
N PRO A 120 -14.70 3.16 -2.59
CA PRO A 120 -14.55 2.36 -1.38
C PRO A 120 -13.37 2.87 -0.54
N ALA A 121 -13.62 3.05 0.76
CA ALA A 121 -12.59 3.50 1.69
C ALA A 121 -11.40 2.53 1.73
N VAL A 122 -10.19 3.09 1.80
CA VAL A 122 -8.94 2.34 2.00
C VAL A 122 -8.99 1.54 3.30
N ARG A 123 -9.79 1.94 4.28
CA ARG A 123 -9.78 1.34 5.62
C ARG A 123 -10.90 0.33 5.87
N LYS A 124 -11.37 -0.39 4.84
CA LYS A 124 -12.38 -1.44 5.05
C LYS A 124 -11.83 -2.53 5.98
N LYS A 125 -12.37 -2.59 7.20
CA LYS A 125 -12.09 -3.65 8.18
C LYS A 125 -12.39 -5.00 7.51
N TRP A 126 -11.54 -6.01 7.72
CA TRP A 126 -11.71 -7.35 7.13
C TRP A 126 -11.62 -7.42 5.59
N SER A 127 -10.95 -6.47 4.94
CA SER A 127 -10.59 -6.62 3.52
C SER A 127 -9.56 -7.75 3.31
N ILE A 128 -9.52 -8.34 2.12
CA ILE A 128 -8.53 -9.34 1.73
C ILE A 128 -7.09 -8.85 1.97
N ALA A 129 -6.80 -7.59 1.63
CA ALA A 129 -5.48 -6.98 1.87
C ALA A 129 -5.13 -6.87 3.37
N PHE A 130 -6.12 -6.68 4.25
CA PHE A 130 -5.89 -6.72 5.69
C PHE A 130 -5.56 -8.14 6.15
N LEU A 131 -6.30 -9.15 5.68
CA LEU A 131 -6.02 -10.56 5.99
C LEU A 131 -4.62 -10.99 5.53
N MET A 132 -4.22 -10.61 4.31
CA MET A 132 -2.86 -10.85 3.81
C MET A 132 -1.80 -10.21 4.73
N THR A 133 -2.04 -8.97 5.17
CA THR A 133 -1.14 -8.28 6.10
C THR A 133 -1.05 -8.98 7.44
N VAL A 134 -2.18 -9.43 8.00
CA VAL A 134 -2.21 -10.16 9.27
C VAL A 134 -1.42 -11.47 9.16
N ILE A 135 -1.58 -12.22 8.07
CA ILE A 135 -0.80 -13.44 7.82
C ILE A 135 0.71 -13.14 7.77
N ILE A 136 1.12 -12.11 7.02
CA ILE A 136 2.52 -11.67 6.97
C ILE A 136 3.01 -11.26 8.36
N ALA A 137 2.20 -10.52 9.12
CA ALA A 137 2.57 -10.05 10.45
C ALA A 137 2.74 -11.20 11.44
N ILE A 138 1.87 -12.21 11.41
CA ILE A 138 2.00 -13.41 12.23
C ILE A 138 3.32 -14.12 11.90
N LEU A 139 3.57 -14.41 10.61
CA LEU A 139 4.79 -15.10 10.19
C LEU A 139 6.06 -14.29 10.53
N SER A 140 6.05 -12.99 10.27
CA SER A 140 7.14 -12.07 10.60
C SER A 140 7.41 -12.01 12.11
N SER A 141 6.37 -11.99 12.93
CA SER A 141 6.50 -12.01 14.40
C SER A 141 7.04 -13.33 14.93
N ALA A 142 6.62 -14.46 14.34
CA ALA A 142 7.17 -15.77 14.64
C ALA A 142 8.65 -15.85 14.25
N SER A 143 9.04 -15.31 13.09
CA SER A 143 10.44 -15.20 12.69
C SER A 143 11.26 -14.33 13.65
N ALA A 144 10.71 -13.22 14.14
CA ALA A 144 11.39 -12.35 15.11
C ALA A 144 11.64 -13.08 16.44
N GLY A 145 10.62 -13.74 16.99
CA GLY A 145 10.75 -14.56 18.19
C GLY A 145 11.75 -15.71 17.99
N GLY A 146 11.65 -16.41 16.86
CA GLY A 146 12.58 -17.48 16.48
C GLY A 146 14.03 -17.00 16.39
N ALA A 147 14.29 -15.83 15.82
CA ALA A 147 15.64 -15.26 15.75
C ALA A 147 16.26 -15.13 17.16
N ILE A 148 15.51 -14.62 18.12
CA ILE A 148 15.97 -14.46 19.51
C ILE A 148 16.12 -15.80 20.21
N TYR A 149 15.17 -16.71 20.00
CA TYR A 149 15.21 -18.06 20.56
C TYR A 149 16.49 -18.80 20.14
N PHE A 150 16.77 -18.85 18.83
CA PHE A 150 17.98 -19.51 18.32
C PHE A 150 19.26 -18.77 18.70
N TRP A 151 19.23 -17.44 18.83
CA TRP A 151 20.39 -16.70 19.34
C TRP A 151 20.68 -17.02 20.81
N GLY A 152 19.63 -17.11 21.63
CA GLY A 152 19.72 -17.48 23.04
C GLY A 152 20.27 -18.89 23.24
N SER A 153 19.76 -19.86 22.47
CA SER A 153 20.25 -21.25 22.53
C SER A 153 21.72 -21.36 22.15
N ALA A 154 22.18 -20.63 21.13
CA ALA A 154 23.60 -20.58 20.74
C ALA A 154 24.54 -19.97 21.79
N THR A 155 24.00 -19.24 22.78
CA THR A 155 24.78 -18.64 23.87
C THR A 155 24.64 -19.37 25.20
N GLY A 156 23.92 -20.50 25.22
CA GLY A 156 23.68 -21.29 26.43
C GLY A 156 22.73 -20.63 27.45
N LYS A 157 22.07 -19.53 27.06
CA LYS A 157 21.08 -18.84 27.91
C LYS A 157 19.68 -19.21 27.43
N ALA A 158 19.06 -20.16 28.12
CA ALA A 158 17.66 -20.53 27.90
C ALA A 158 16.74 -19.39 28.41
N TRP A 159 16.55 -18.36 27.58
CA TRP A 159 15.65 -17.24 27.89
C TRP A 159 14.22 -17.61 27.51
N SER A 160 13.54 -18.28 28.45
CA SER A 160 12.25 -18.98 28.25
C SER A 160 11.00 -18.07 28.22
N GLY A 161 11.04 -16.88 27.61
CA GLY A 161 9.82 -16.08 27.43
C GLY A 161 9.97 -14.70 26.80
N TRP A 162 11.19 -14.18 26.71
CA TRP A 162 11.45 -12.91 26.04
C TRP A 162 11.19 -12.98 24.52
N ASP A 163 11.38 -14.15 23.91
CA ASP A 163 11.07 -14.44 22.51
C ASP A 163 9.57 -14.24 22.20
N MET A 164 8.68 -14.74 23.07
CA MET A 164 7.23 -14.54 22.93
C MET A 164 6.84 -13.07 23.08
N ILE A 165 7.46 -12.37 24.05
CA ILE A 165 7.21 -10.94 24.29
C ILE A 165 7.64 -10.13 23.06
N ILE A 166 8.83 -10.38 22.54
CA ILE A 166 9.37 -9.64 21.39
C ILE A 166 8.56 -9.95 20.13
N GLY A 167 8.19 -11.21 19.89
CA GLY A 167 7.27 -11.57 18.81
C GLY A 167 5.94 -10.83 18.92
N SER A 168 5.34 -10.79 20.10
CA SER A 168 4.07 -10.09 20.34
C SER A 168 4.18 -8.58 20.10
N ILE A 169 5.25 -7.95 20.59
CA ILE A 169 5.52 -6.51 20.34
C ILE A 169 5.70 -6.26 18.84
N TRP A 170 6.42 -7.13 18.13
CA TRP A 170 6.65 -7.02 16.69
C TRP A 170 5.36 -7.14 15.88
N PHE A 171 4.48 -8.07 16.26
CA PHE A 171 3.15 -8.21 15.69
C PHE A 171 2.30 -6.95 15.90
N CYS A 172 2.21 -6.48 17.16
CA CYS A 172 1.46 -5.28 17.51
C CYS A 172 1.98 -4.05 16.74
N THR A 173 3.30 -3.92 16.61
CA THR A 173 3.93 -2.84 15.84
C THR A 173 3.49 -2.87 14.39
N GLN A 174 3.48 -4.03 13.73
CA GLN A 174 3.03 -4.16 12.35
C GLN A 174 1.55 -3.81 12.16
N VAL A 175 0.69 -4.26 13.08
CA VAL A 175 -0.73 -3.92 13.06
C VAL A 175 -0.91 -2.42 13.24
N ILE A 176 -0.25 -1.80 14.24
CA ILE A 176 -0.30 -0.36 14.49
C ILE A 176 0.19 0.41 13.27
N VAL A 177 1.30 0.00 12.65
CA VAL A 177 1.85 0.62 11.45
C VAL A 177 0.87 0.54 10.28
N TRP A 178 0.22 -0.61 10.07
CA TRP A 178 -0.82 -0.75 9.05
C TRP A 178 -1.97 0.25 9.26
N TRP A 179 -2.47 0.38 10.49
CA TRP A 179 -3.54 1.31 10.81
C TRP A 179 -3.10 2.78 10.76
N GLY A 180 -1.90 3.08 11.26
CA GLY A 180 -1.35 4.42 11.39
C GLY A 180 -0.92 5.01 10.06
N LEU A 181 -0.16 4.27 9.24
CA LEU A 181 0.24 4.73 7.91
C LEU A 181 -0.98 4.87 6.98
N GLY A 182 -1.92 3.94 7.06
CA GLY A 182 -3.17 4.05 6.32
C GLY A 182 -3.97 5.32 6.68
N TYR A 183 -3.86 5.83 7.91
CA TYR A 183 -4.48 7.10 8.32
C TYR A 183 -3.71 8.32 7.81
N LEU A 184 -2.38 8.30 7.91
CA LEU A 184 -1.54 9.42 7.47
C LEU A 184 -1.62 9.64 5.96
N GLU A 185 -1.63 8.56 5.18
CA GLU A 185 -1.73 8.65 3.72
C GLU A 185 -3.11 9.15 3.27
N ASP A 186 -4.19 8.74 3.96
CA ASP A 186 -5.53 9.24 3.67
C ASP A 186 -5.62 10.76 3.86
N LYS A 187 -5.09 11.25 4.99
CA LYS A 187 -5.01 12.69 5.29
C LYS A 187 -4.12 13.45 4.32
N LYS A 188 -2.99 12.87 3.92
CA LYS A 188 -2.08 13.51 2.97
C LYS A 188 -2.78 13.70 1.61
N GLY A 189 -3.46 12.66 1.12
CA GLY A 189 -4.23 12.73 -0.12
C GLY A 189 -5.41 13.70 -0.04
N GLU A 190 -6.06 13.90 1.11
CA GLU A 190 -7.05 14.97 1.30
C GLU A 190 -6.44 16.36 1.14
N LYS A 191 -5.31 16.64 1.80
CA LYS A 191 -4.64 17.96 1.72
C LYS A 191 -4.13 18.31 0.33
N GLU A 192 -3.55 17.35 -0.39
CA GLU A 192 -3.08 17.58 -1.77
C GLU A 192 -4.24 17.90 -2.72
N ARG A 193 -5.43 17.31 -2.48
CA ARG A 193 -6.65 17.61 -3.25
C ARG A 193 -7.22 18.99 -2.95
N GLU A 194 -7.26 19.37 -1.67
CA GLU A 194 -7.72 20.71 -1.27
C GLU A 194 -6.78 21.80 -1.84
N GLY A 195 -5.47 21.62 -1.72
CA GLY A 195 -4.50 22.57 -2.27
C GLY A 195 -4.51 22.66 -3.80
N GLY A 196 -4.70 21.53 -4.50
CA GLY A 196 -4.83 21.52 -5.96
C GLY A 196 -6.11 22.19 -6.47
N PHE A 197 -7.23 22.02 -5.74
CA PHE A 197 -8.50 22.65 -6.09
C PHE A 197 -8.50 24.16 -5.81
N GLU A 198 -7.97 24.58 -4.66
CA GLU A 198 -7.84 26.01 -4.33
C GLU A 198 -6.93 26.75 -5.32
N GLY A 199 -5.81 26.14 -5.74
CA GLY A 199 -4.94 26.71 -6.76
C GLY A 199 -5.68 26.95 -8.09
N HIS A 200 -6.53 25.99 -8.50
CA HIS A 200 -7.26 26.09 -9.76
C HIS A 200 -8.40 27.13 -9.72
N ILE A 201 -8.98 27.40 -8.54
CA ILE A 201 -9.97 28.48 -8.34
C ILE A 201 -9.27 29.84 -8.42
N ILE A 202 -8.14 30.00 -7.74
CA ILE A 202 -7.38 31.26 -7.72
C ILE A 202 -6.92 31.63 -9.13
N GLU A 203 -6.44 30.66 -9.92
CA GLU A 203 -6.02 30.89 -11.30
C GLU A 203 -7.19 31.33 -12.19
N LYS A 204 -8.38 30.72 -12.05
CA LYS A 204 -9.59 31.14 -12.77
C LYS A 204 -10.05 32.56 -12.40
N GLU A 205 -9.99 32.92 -11.12
CA GLU A 205 -10.32 34.27 -10.66
C GLU A 205 -9.32 35.32 -11.18
N GLN A 206 -8.04 34.96 -11.28
CA GLN A 206 -7.01 35.83 -11.85
C GLN A 206 -7.23 36.05 -13.35
N GLU A 207 -7.49 34.99 -14.13
CA GLU A 207 -7.80 35.11 -15.56
C GLU A 207 -9.07 35.94 -15.83
N GLU A 208 -10.11 35.78 -15.00
CA GLU A 208 -11.32 36.60 -15.13
C GLU A 208 -11.06 38.07 -14.81
N ASN A 209 -10.27 38.35 -13.78
CA ASN A 209 -9.92 39.72 -13.42
C ASN A 209 -9.08 40.37 -14.52
N GLU A 210 -8.09 39.68 -15.09
CA GLU A 210 -7.27 40.20 -16.18
C GLU A 210 -8.09 40.52 -17.44
N LYS A 211 -9.07 39.66 -17.77
CA LYS A 211 -10.05 39.93 -18.84
C LYS A 211 -10.95 41.13 -18.55
N ARG A 212 -11.27 41.42 -17.29
CA ARG A 212 -12.05 42.62 -16.90
C ARG A 212 -11.23 43.90 -17.01
N THR A 213 -9.95 43.86 -16.67
CA THR A 213 -9.06 45.04 -16.73
C THR A 213 -8.74 45.43 -18.17
N ASN A 214 -8.53 44.46 -19.07
CA ASN A 214 -8.26 44.72 -20.51
C ASN A 214 -9.48 45.18 -21.32
N LYS A 215 -10.68 45.17 -20.73
CA LYS A 215 -11.93 45.60 -21.38
C LYS A 215 -12.34 47.03 -21.06
N LYS A 216 -11.57 47.73 -20.22
CA LYS A 216 -11.74 49.15 -19.86
C LYS A 216 -10.66 49.98 -20.53
#